data_AF-A0A0M2WCV5-F1
#
_entry.id   AF-A0A0M2WCV5-F1
#
_cell.length_a   1.000
_cell.length_b   1.000
_cell.length_c   1.000
_cell.angle_alpha   90.00
_cell.angle_beta   90.00
_cell.angle_gamma   90.00
#
_symmetry.space_group_name_H-M   'P 1'
#
loop_
_entity.id
_entity.type
_entity.pdbx_description
1 polymer ?
#
loop_
_entity_poly.entity_id
_entity_poly.type
_entity_poly.pdbx_seq_one_letter_code
_entity_poly.pdbx_strand_id
1 'polypeptide(L)'
;GRPAPLIRDDAGTALVGVGRWLPVDGTRALRGEGVVDDTTLFDGEVAEVLIQPIGVAPGLRAGIPRRRGAVARWATGRAAQLGTTGAVVVRDGVFSSRTVKRSTFYRHIEDWLVVR
;
A
#
# COMPACT_ATOMS: atom_id res chain seq x y z
N GLY A 1 -18.43 -17.99 6.95
CA GLY A 1 -17.11 -17.42 6.63
C GLY A 1 -16.44 -16.89 7.88
N ARG A 2 -15.10 -16.85 7.94
CA ARG A 2 -14.39 -16.15 9.02
C ARG A 2 -14.21 -14.68 8.61
N PRO A 3 -14.51 -13.69 9.47
CA PRO A 3 -14.23 -12.29 9.18
C PRO A 3 -12.74 -12.11 8.84
N ALA A 4 -12.45 -11.43 7.73
CA ALA A 4 -11.10 -11.07 7.34
C ALA A 4 -11.01 -9.55 7.17
N PRO A 5 -9.89 -8.92 7.59
CA PRO A 5 -9.67 -7.50 7.35
C PRO A 5 -9.84 -7.16 5.87
N LEU A 6 -10.75 -6.24 5.58
CA LEU A 6 -10.85 -5.61 4.27
C LEU A 6 -9.89 -4.44 4.21
N ILE A 7 -9.03 -4.38 3.19
CA ILE A 7 -8.25 -3.17 2.91
C ILE A 7 -8.94 -2.37 1.82
N ARG A 8 -9.04 -1.06 2.03
CA ARG A 8 -9.45 -0.09 1.03
C ARG A 8 -8.39 0.97 0.85
N ASP A 9 -8.48 1.72 -0.22
CA ASP A 9 -7.73 2.95 -0.38
C ASP A 9 -8.58 4.20 -0.12
N ASP A 10 -7.95 5.37 -0.18
CA ASP A 10 -8.60 6.69 -0.05
C ASP A 10 -9.54 7.05 -1.20
N ALA A 11 -9.52 6.31 -2.31
CA ALA A 11 -10.54 6.36 -3.36
C ALA A 11 -11.75 5.44 -3.06
N GLY A 12 -11.75 4.73 -1.93
CA GLY A 12 -12.82 3.82 -1.52
C GLY A 12 -12.81 2.46 -2.22
N THR A 13 -11.77 2.17 -3.02
CA THR A 13 -11.61 0.91 -3.76
C THR A 13 -11.03 -0.16 -2.85
N ALA A 14 -11.61 -1.36 -2.87
CA ALA A 14 -11.10 -2.50 -2.13
C ALA A 14 -9.80 -3.04 -2.76
N LEU A 15 -8.87 -3.47 -1.91
CA LEU A 15 -7.65 -4.16 -2.28
C LEU A 15 -7.72 -5.61 -1.83
N VAL A 16 -7.60 -6.55 -2.76
CA VAL A 16 -7.67 -7.99 -2.47
C VAL A 16 -6.28 -8.62 -2.37
N GLY A 17 -5.36 -8.23 -3.26
CA GLY A 17 -4.03 -8.80 -3.38
C GLY A 17 -2.92 -7.83 -3.02
N VAL A 18 -2.48 -7.02 -4.00
CA VAL A 18 -1.29 -6.16 -3.86
C VAL A 18 -1.57 -4.75 -4.34
N GLY A 19 -1.40 -3.80 -3.42
CA GLY A 19 -1.31 -2.38 -3.70
C GLY A 19 0.13 -2.01 -3.98
N ARG A 20 0.37 -1.04 -4.88
CA ARG A 20 1.69 -0.47 -5.10
C ARG A 20 1.63 1.05 -5.15
N TRP A 21 2.68 1.66 -4.60
CA TRP A 21 3.05 3.03 -4.95
C TRP A 21 4.27 2.97 -5.85
N LEU A 22 4.12 3.49 -7.07
CA LEU A 22 5.15 3.54 -8.09
C LEU A 22 5.56 4.99 -8.37
N PRO A 23 6.80 5.23 -8.83
CA PRO A 23 7.16 6.50 -9.47
C PRO A 23 6.19 6.86 -10.60
N VAL A 24 6.10 8.16 -10.87
CA VAL A 24 5.41 8.65 -12.07
C VAL A 24 6.18 8.28 -13.33
N ASP A 25 5.46 8.16 -14.45
CA ASP A 25 6.06 7.79 -15.72
C ASP A 25 7.26 8.69 -16.07
N GLY A 26 8.38 8.04 -16.40
CA GLY A 26 9.65 8.69 -16.74
C GLY A 26 10.58 8.94 -15.56
N THR A 27 10.16 8.78 -14.30
CA THR A 27 11.07 8.86 -13.14
C THR A 27 11.54 7.49 -12.67
N ARG A 28 12.77 7.46 -12.11
CA ARG A 28 13.40 6.22 -11.61
C ARG A 28 13.06 5.91 -10.15
N ALA A 29 12.49 6.86 -9.42
CA ALA A 29 12.23 6.75 -8.00
C ALA A 29 10.97 7.51 -7.59
N LEU A 30 10.22 6.90 -6.68
CA LEU A 30 9.18 7.53 -5.90
C LEU A 30 9.85 8.37 -4.80
N ARG A 31 9.64 9.69 -4.85
CA ARG A 31 10.15 10.63 -3.85
C ARG A 31 9.06 11.06 -2.88
N GLY A 32 9.30 10.92 -1.59
CA GLY A 32 8.35 11.31 -0.55
C GLY A 32 8.59 10.62 0.78
N GLU A 33 7.51 10.46 1.54
CA GLU A 33 7.49 9.79 2.83
C GLU A 33 6.37 8.75 2.84
N GLY A 34 6.68 7.55 3.31
CA GLY A 34 5.71 6.49 3.53
C GLY A 34 5.73 6.04 4.98
N VAL A 35 4.56 5.94 5.59
CA VAL A 35 4.39 5.47 6.98
C VAL A 35 3.36 4.35 7.04
N VAL A 36 3.53 3.44 8.01
CA VAL A 36 2.54 2.42 8.37
C VAL A 36 2.21 2.59 9.85
N ASP A 37 0.99 3.03 10.16
CA ASP A 37 0.62 3.57 11.48
C ASP A 37 1.70 4.55 12.01
N ASP A 38 2.45 4.18 13.05
CA ASP A 38 3.52 4.97 13.68
C ASP A 38 4.93 4.62 13.18
N THR A 39 5.05 3.69 12.23
CA THR A 39 6.32 3.21 11.70
C THR A 39 6.66 3.88 10.37
N THR A 40 7.72 4.69 10.33
CA THR A 40 8.26 5.20 9.07
C THR A 40 8.83 4.07 8.22
N LEU A 41 8.27 3.91 7.01
CA LEU A 41 8.73 2.93 6.02
C LEU A 41 9.88 3.49 5.19
N PHE A 42 9.77 4.76 4.78
CA PHE A 42 10.83 5.54 4.16
C PHE A 42 10.57 7.04 4.28
N ASP A 43 11.65 7.81 4.22
CA ASP A 43 11.69 9.24 3.94
C ASP A 43 12.80 9.45 2.90
N GLY A 44 12.47 9.98 1.73
CA GLY A 44 13.38 10.15 0.60
C GLY A 44 12.92 9.41 -0.66
N GLU A 45 13.81 8.62 -1.26
CA GLU A 45 13.58 7.97 -2.56
C GLU A 45 13.57 6.44 -2.45
N VAL A 46 12.54 5.83 -3.03
CA VAL A 46 12.41 4.36 -3.15
C VAL A 46 12.01 3.99 -4.58
N ALA A 47 12.33 2.78 -5.02
CA ALA A 47 11.93 2.30 -6.35
C ALA A 47 10.42 2.04 -6.44
N GLU A 48 9.84 1.49 -5.37
CA GLU A 48 8.41 1.26 -5.20
C GLU A 48 8.11 0.91 -3.73
N VAL A 49 6.83 0.89 -3.38
CA VAL A 49 6.32 0.28 -2.14
C VAL A 49 5.27 -0.77 -2.49
N LEU A 50 5.32 -1.92 -1.83
CA LEU A 50 4.27 -2.94 -1.86
C LEU A 50 3.40 -2.81 -0.61
N ILE A 51 2.08 -2.89 -0.78
CA ILE A 51 1.08 -2.97 0.28
C ILE A 51 0.29 -4.27 0.10
N GLN A 52 0.12 -5.05 1.16
CA GLN A 52 -0.60 -6.32 1.13
C GLN A 52 -1.58 -6.43 2.29
N PRO A 53 -2.84 -6.80 2.04
CA PRO A 53 -3.73 -7.28 3.10
C PRO A 53 -3.11 -8.49 3.82
N ILE A 54 -3.32 -8.57 5.13
CA ILE A 54 -2.99 -9.73 5.94
C ILE A 54 -4.24 -10.19 6.69
N GLY A 55 -4.44 -11.51 6.78
CA GLY A 55 -5.65 -12.10 7.39
C GLY A 55 -5.73 -12.00 8.91
N VAL A 56 -4.84 -11.22 9.54
CA VAL A 56 -4.76 -11.03 11.00
C VAL A 56 -4.60 -9.53 11.31
N ALA A 57 -4.97 -9.13 12.52
CA ALA A 57 -4.69 -7.77 12.98
C ALA A 57 -3.17 -7.47 12.90
N PRO A 58 -2.76 -6.26 12.50
CA PRO A 58 -3.59 -5.06 12.33
C PRO A 58 -4.30 -4.91 10.97
N GLY A 59 -4.03 -5.78 9.98
CA GLY A 59 -4.82 -5.91 8.75
C GLY A 59 -4.05 -5.69 7.45
N LEU A 60 -2.97 -4.91 7.46
CA LEU A 60 -2.07 -4.79 6.30
C LEU A 60 -0.59 -4.84 6.69
N ARG A 61 0.24 -5.11 5.68
CA ARG A 61 1.69 -4.91 5.73
C ARG A 61 2.16 -4.11 4.53
N ALA A 62 3.19 -3.30 4.71
CA ALA A 62 3.87 -2.61 3.61
C ALA A 62 5.39 -2.75 3.70
N GLY A 63 6.04 -2.69 2.54
CA GLY A 63 7.46 -2.99 2.43
C GLY A 63 8.07 -2.50 1.12
N ILE A 64 9.37 -2.23 1.16
CA ILE A 64 10.13 -1.80 -0.02
C ILE A 64 10.84 -3.04 -0.60
N PRO A 65 10.50 -3.46 -1.82
CA PRO A 65 11.15 -4.60 -2.44
C PRO A 65 12.58 -4.25 -2.85
N ARG A 66 13.46 -5.24 -2.73
CA ARG A 66 14.83 -5.18 -3.26
C ARG A 66 14.81 -5.44 -4.77
N ARG A 67 15.94 -5.25 -5.45
CA ARG A 67 16.09 -5.47 -6.91
C ARG A 67 15.63 -6.85 -7.44
N ARG A 68 15.52 -7.87 -6.58
CA ARG A 68 15.02 -9.22 -6.94
C ARG A 68 13.56 -9.45 -6.53
N GLY A 69 12.80 -8.40 -6.22
CA GLY A 69 11.39 -8.46 -5.82
C GLY A 69 11.14 -8.86 -4.36
N ALA A 70 12.12 -9.41 -3.65
CA ALA A 70 11.97 -9.78 -2.24
C ALA A 70 11.95 -8.55 -1.33
N VAL A 71 10.98 -8.50 -0.40
CA VAL A 71 10.92 -7.50 0.67
C VAL A 71 11.65 -8.05 1.89
N ALA A 72 12.72 -7.38 2.29
CA ALA A 72 13.54 -7.84 3.42
C ALA A 72 12.90 -7.53 4.78
N ARG A 73 12.11 -6.46 4.86
CA ARG A 73 11.40 -6.06 6.09
C ARG A 73 10.02 -5.52 5.73
N TRP A 74 9.02 -6.01 6.45
CA TRP A 74 7.65 -5.54 6.40
C TRP A 74 7.35 -4.70 7.64
N ALA A 75 6.67 -3.58 7.47
CA ALA A 75 5.95 -2.90 8.53
C ALA A 75 4.49 -3.37 8.51
N THR A 76 3.87 -3.58 9.66
CA THR A 76 2.47 -4.01 9.79
C THR A 76 1.67 -2.95 10.52
N GLY A 77 0.48 -2.62 10.02
CA GLY A 77 -0.37 -1.58 10.62
C GLY A 77 -1.81 -1.67 10.16
N ARG A 78 -2.61 -0.70 10.58
CA ARG A 78 -3.99 -0.53 10.11
C ARG A 78 -4.01 0.31 8.85
N ALA A 79 -3.08 1.25 8.70
CA ALA A 79 -2.99 2.12 7.54
C ALA A 79 -1.57 2.24 7.04
N ALA A 80 -1.41 2.33 5.72
CA ALA A 80 -0.19 2.77 5.06
C ALA A 80 -0.51 4.09 4.35
N GLN A 81 0.23 5.16 4.67
CA GLN A 81 0.02 6.51 4.14
C GLN A 81 1.26 6.98 3.36
N LEU A 82 1.02 7.64 2.24
CA LEU A 82 2.03 8.25 1.38
C LEU A 82 1.82 9.75 1.30
N GLY A 83 2.87 10.52 1.53
CA GLY A 83 3.04 11.88 1.03
C GLY A 83 4.13 11.90 -0.04
N THR A 84 3.88 12.49 -1.22
CA THR A 84 4.83 12.43 -2.33
C THR A 84 4.72 13.66 -3.25
N THR A 85 5.78 13.92 -4.02
CA THR A 85 5.73 14.87 -5.13
C THR A 85 4.87 14.35 -6.29
N GLY A 86 4.76 13.03 -6.43
CA GLY A 86 3.92 12.34 -7.40
C GLY A 86 4.11 10.83 -7.36
N ALA A 87 3.01 10.08 -7.35
CA ALA A 87 3.00 8.63 -7.47
C ALA A 87 1.88 8.13 -8.38
N VAL A 88 2.09 6.95 -8.94
CA VAL A 88 1.04 6.14 -9.56
C VAL A 88 0.64 5.05 -8.56
N VAL A 89 -0.67 4.86 -8.36
CA VAL A 89 -1.18 3.83 -7.45
C VAL A 89 -1.70 2.66 -8.27
N VAL A 90 -1.15 1.47 -8.03
CA VAL A 90 -1.61 0.23 -8.66
C VAL A 90 -2.36 -0.60 -7.64
N ARG A 91 -3.54 -1.11 -8.01
CA ARG A 91 -4.40 -1.96 -7.18
C ARG A 91 -4.62 -3.26 -7.94
N ASP A 92 -4.10 -4.37 -7.44
CA ASP A 92 -4.32 -5.69 -8.06
C ASP A 92 -3.99 -5.71 -9.55
N GLY A 93 -2.94 -4.97 -9.95
CA GLY A 93 -2.49 -4.82 -11.34
C GLY A 93 -3.15 -3.68 -12.13
N VAL A 94 -4.19 -3.04 -11.60
CA VAL A 94 -4.90 -1.92 -12.23
C VAL A 94 -4.30 -0.59 -11.82
N PHE A 95 -3.83 0.19 -12.81
CA PHE A 95 -3.22 1.50 -12.61
C PHE A 95 -4.28 2.58 -12.34
N SER A 96 -3.96 3.54 -11.47
CA SER A 96 -4.79 4.75 -11.31
C SER A 96 -4.73 5.61 -12.57
N SER A 97 -5.84 6.29 -12.88
CA SER A 97 -5.93 7.16 -14.05
C SER A 97 -5.16 8.49 -13.92
N ARG A 98 -4.72 8.84 -12.71
CA ARG A 98 -4.03 10.09 -12.39
C ARG A 98 -2.88 9.84 -11.42
N THR A 99 -1.85 10.66 -11.54
CA THR A 99 -0.81 10.84 -10.52
C THR A 99 -1.42 11.45 -9.27
N VAL A 100 -0.98 11.00 -8.10
CA VAL A 100 -1.41 11.51 -6.80
C VAL A 100 -0.25 12.08 -6.00
N LYS A 101 -0.53 13.07 -5.15
CA LYS A 101 0.42 13.60 -4.15
C LYS A 101 0.29 12.93 -2.78
N ARG A 102 -0.84 12.24 -2.56
CA ARG A 102 -1.16 11.49 -1.36
C ARG A 102 -1.91 10.23 -1.74
N SER A 103 -1.69 9.16 -1.00
CA SER A 103 -2.46 7.92 -1.11
C SER A 103 -2.49 7.26 0.26
N THR A 104 -3.61 6.63 0.62
CA THR A 104 -3.70 5.83 1.83
C THR A 104 -4.32 4.49 1.52
N PHE A 105 -3.74 3.41 2.01
CA PHE A 105 -4.41 2.12 2.15
C PHE A 105 -4.74 1.91 3.63
N TYR A 106 -5.94 1.46 3.97
CA TYR A 106 -6.37 1.29 5.34
C TYR A 106 -7.29 0.08 5.52
N ARG A 107 -7.24 -0.51 6.72
CA ARG A 107 -8.22 -1.50 7.17
C ARG A 107 -9.57 -0.80 7.33
N HIS A 108 -10.55 -1.26 6.57
CA HIS A 108 -11.92 -0.81 6.69
C HIS A 108 -12.52 -1.26 8.02
N ILE A 109 -13.39 -0.44 8.60
CA ILE A 109 -14.01 -0.68 9.91
C ILE A 109 -14.97 -1.87 9.92
N GLU A 110 -15.53 -2.23 8.75
CA GLU A 110 -16.34 -3.42 8.56
C GLU A 110 -15.48 -4.54 7.93
N ASP A 111 -15.39 -5.69 8.60
CA ASP A 111 -14.70 -6.87 8.07
C ASP A 111 -15.53 -7.54 6.95
N TRP A 112 -14.87 -8.12 5.96
CA TRP A 112 -15.54 -8.91 4.92
C TRP A 112 -15.96 -10.29 5.45
N LEU A 113 -17.19 -10.72 5.12
CA LEU A 113 -17.61 -12.11 5.26
C LEU A 113 -17.10 -12.93 4.08
N VAL A 114 -15.89 -13.50 4.20
CA VAL A 114 -15.37 -14.41 3.18
C VAL A 114 -16.12 -15.75 3.26
N VAL A 115 -16.97 -16.04 2.29
CA VAL A 115 -17.56 -17.37 2.06
C VAL A 115 -16.53 -18.19 1.26
N ARG A 116 -16.15 -19.35 1.79
CA ARG A 116 -15.26 -20.32 1.12
C ARG A 116 -16.10 -21.39 0.45
#